data_AF-A0A151WQD2-F1
#
_entry.id   AF-A0A151WQD2-F1
#
_cell.length_a   1.000
_cell.length_b   1.000
_cell.length_c   1.000
_cell.angle_alpha   90.00
_cell.angle_beta   90.00
_cell.angle_gamma   90.00
#
_symmetry.space_group_name_H-M   'P 1'
#
loop_
_entity.id
_entity.type
_entity.pdbx_description
1 polymer ?
#
loop_
_entity_poly.entity_id
_entity_poly.type
_entity_poly.pdbx_seq_one_letter_code
_entity_poly.pdbx_strand_id
1 'polypeptide(L)'
;MPENVRSLLTISELADLSKLVLQADRIADVTRNTVAVVSANNPKAHDKTSKEGTDIQKLKKIVESLTREVKRNTQRSRSKLRERGRSKEWKANVCYYHDRFGEQAKNCRSPCTFKKPKAKPETIEN
;
A
#
# COMPACT_ATOMS: atom_id res chain seq x y z
N MET A 1 -27.06 31.57 -13.92
CA MET A 1 -26.83 32.34 -15.17
C MET A 1 -25.35 32.63 -15.28
N PRO A 2 -24.67 32.14 -16.33
CA PRO A 2 -23.24 32.40 -16.58
C PRO A 2 -22.94 33.90 -16.70
N GLU A 3 -21.74 34.32 -16.29
CA GLU A 3 -21.35 35.74 -16.22
C GLU A 3 -21.41 36.44 -17.59
N ASN A 4 -20.92 35.77 -18.64
CA ASN A 4 -20.95 36.25 -20.02
C ASN A 4 -22.37 36.45 -20.56
N VAL A 5 -23.36 35.71 -20.06
CA VAL A 5 -24.77 35.91 -20.44
C VAL A 5 -25.36 37.09 -19.68
N ARG A 6 -25.00 37.26 -18.40
CA ARG A 6 -25.44 38.41 -17.59
C ARG A 6 -24.96 39.74 -18.16
N SER A 7 -23.70 39.83 -18.60
CA SER A 7 -23.14 41.06 -19.17
C SER A 7 -23.85 41.49 -20.47
N LEU A 8 -24.24 40.54 -21.32
CA LEU A 8 -25.01 40.82 -22.53
C LEU A 8 -26.44 41.26 -22.23
N LEU A 9 -27.07 40.68 -21.21
CA LEU A 9 -28.42 41.06 -20.80
C LEU A 9 -28.46 42.42 -20.11
N THR A 10 -27.41 42.80 -19.36
CA THR A 10 -27.34 44.13 -18.71
C THR A 10 -27.26 45.29 -19.71
N ILE A 11 -26.80 45.04 -20.94
CA ILE A 11 -26.73 46.04 -22.01
C ILE A 11 -28.05 46.07 -22.82
N SER A 12 -28.89 45.04 -22.69
CA SER A 12 -30.13 44.94 -23.47
C SER A 12 -31.21 45.86 -22.91
N GLU A 13 -31.84 46.67 -23.77
CA GLU A 13 -32.89 47.64 -23.40
C GLU A 13 -34.28 46.99 -23.16
N LEU A 14 -34.35 45.67 -23.00
CA LEU A 14 -35.62 44.97 -22.80
C LEU A 14 -36.12 45.14 -21.35
N ALA A 15 -37.24 45.85 -21.19
CA ALA A 15 -37.91 45.99 -19.89
C ALA A 15 -38.79 44.77 -19.52
N ASP A 16 -39.15 43.94 -20.50
CA ASP A 16 -40.01 42.77 -20.29
C ASP A 16 -39.19 41.54 -19.86
N LEU A 17 -39.42 41.10 -18.62
CA LEU A 17 -38.75 39.97 -18.00
C LEU A 17 -38.90 38.68 -18.84
N SER A 18 -40.08 38.45 -19.44
CA SER A 18 -40.34 37.21 -20.19
C SER A 18 -39.48 37.12 -21.44
N LYS A 19 -39.30 38.25 -22.14
CA LYS A 19 -38.44 38.34 -23.33
C LYS A 19 -36.96 38.30 -22.96
N LEU A 20 -36.60 38.88 -21.83
CA LEU A 20 -35.24 38.82 -21.29
C LEU A 20 -34.81 37.37 -21.00
N VAL A 21 -35.70 36.56 -20.39
CA VAL A 21 -35.44 35.14 -20.12
C VAL A 21 -35.26 34.36 -21.43
N LEU A 22 -36.14 34.56 -22.42
CA LEU A 22 -36.01 33.89 -23.72
C LEU A 22 -34.71 34.27 -24.44
N GLN A 23 -34.28 35.53 -24.34
CA GLN A 23 -33.01 35.98 -24.89
C GLN A 23 -31.82 35.35 -24.15
N ALA A 24 -31.91 35.24 -22.83
CA ALA A 24 -30.90 34.59 -22.00
C ALA A 24 -30.69 33.12 -22.39
N ASP A 25 -31.79 32.38 -22.59
CA ASP A 25 -31.77 30.98 -23.00
C ASP A 25 -31.16 30.81 -24.39
N ARG A 26 -31.54 31.67 -25.34
CA ARG A 26 -30.96 31.66 -26.70
C ARG A 26 -29.45 31.94 -26.68
N ILE A 27 -28.99 32.90 -25.88
CA ILE A 27 -27.54 33.19 -25.74
C ILE A 27 -26.83 31.99 -25.10
N ALA A 28 -27.43 31.34 -24.10
CA ALA A 28 -26.87 30.17 -23.46
C ALA A 28 -26.71 29.00 -24.45
N ASP A 29 -27.66 28.79 -25.35
CA ASP A 29 -27.58 27.70 -26.34
C ASP A 29 -26.52 27.97 -27.41
N VAL A 30 -26.44 29.21 -27.93
CA VAL A 30 -25.39 29.57 -28.89
C VAL A 30 -24.00 29.43 -28.27
N THR A 31 -23.82 29.90 -27.02
CA THR A 31 -22.53 29.81 -26.33
C THR A 31 -22.14 28.36 -25.98
N ARG A 32 -23.09 27.49 -25.65
CA ARG A 32 -22.82 26.05 -25.47
C ARG A 32 -22.36 25.40 -26.77
N ASN A 33 -23.02 25.69 -27.88
CA ASN A 33 -22.65 25.13 -29.18
C ASN A 33 -21.28 25.61 -29.65
N THR A 34 -20.92 26.89 -29.45
CA THR A 34 -19.59 27.38 -29.82
C THR A 34 -18.50 26.75 -28.97
N VAL A 35 -18.73 26.57 -27.65
CA VAL A 35 -17.79 25.86 -26.78
C VAL A 35 -17.62 24.40 -27.21
N ALA A 36 -18.70 23.72 -27.59
CA ALA A 36 -18.62 22.34 -28.07
C ALA A 36 -17.80 22.23 -29.37
N VAL A 37 -17.99 23.15 -30.32
CA VAL A 37 -17.24 23.19 -31.59
C VAL A 37 -15.76 23.54 -31.37
N VAL A 38 -15.45 24.52 -30.51
CA VAL A 38 -14.07 24.87 -30.17
C VAL A 38 -13.38 23.75 -29.40
N SER A 39 -14.10 23.05 -28.51
CA SER A 39 -13.57 21.90 -27.78
C SER A 39 -13.32 20.70 -28.70
N ALA A 40 -14.11 20.52 -29.76
CA ALA A 40 -13.86 19.49 -30.78
C ALA A 40 -12.64 19.82 -31.65
N ASN A 41 -12.41 21.11 -31.93
CA ASN A 41 -11.32 21.58 -32.79
C ASN A 41 -10.01 21.85 -32.05
N ASN A 42 -10.01 21.79 -30.71
CA ASN A 42 -8.83 21.99 -29.88
C ASN A 42 -8.42 20.68 -29.17
N PRO A 43 -7.53 19.86 -29.76
CA PRO A 43 -7.07 18.62 -29.13
C PRO A 43 -6.30 18.84 -27.81
N LYS A 44 -5.93 20.08 -27.47
CA LYS A 44 -5.17 20.39 -26.23
C LYS A 44 -6.02 20.39 -24.97
N ALA A 45 -7.35 20.43 -25.06
CA ALA A 45 -8.23 20.29 -23.88
C ALA A 45 -8.40 18.82 -23.44
N HIS A 46 -8.15 17.87 -24.35
CA HIS A 46 -8.27 16.43 -24.08
C HIS A 46 -7.00 15.81 -23.43
N ASP A 47 -5.98 16.62 -23.16
CA ASP A 47 -4.72 16.18 -22.54
C ASP A 47 -4.72 16.24 -20.99
N LYS A 48 -5.75 16.83 -20.38
CA LYS A 48 -5.89 16.83 -18.92
C LYS A 48 -6.48 15.50 -18.41
N THR A 49 -7.43 14.93 -19.13
CA THR A 49 -8.07 13.65 -18.79
C THR A 49 -7.13 12.45 -19.00
N SER A 50 -6.23 12.51 -19.97
CA SER A 50 -5.17 11.51 -20.16
C SER A 50 -4.16 11.53 -19.01
N LYS A 51 -3.73 12.72 -18.55
CA LYS A 51 -2.82 12.86 -17.39
C LYS A 51 -3.46 12.39 -16.10
N GLU A 52 -4.70 12.77 -15.82
CA GLU A 52 -5.47 12.25 -14.67
C GLU A 52 -5.62 10.73 -14.71
N GLY A 53 -5.86 10.15 -15.89
CA GLY A 53 -5.88 8.70 -16.08
C GLY A 53 -4.55 8.03 -15.73
N THR A 54 -3.42 8.63 -16.12
CA THR A 54 -2.09 8.11 -15.77
C THR A 54 -1.78 8.24 -14.27
N ASP A 55 -2.23 9.30 -13.62
CA ASP A 55 -1.97 9.53 -12.20
C ASP A 55 -2.83 8.61 -11.32
N ILE A 56 -4.07 8.35 -11.71
CA ILE A 56 -4.92 7.32 -11.08
C ILE A 56 -4.28 5.94 -11.22
N GLN A 57 -3.72 5.60 -12.38
CA GLN A 57 -3.01 4.33 -12.57
C GLN A 57 -1.74 4.22 -11.71
N LYS A 58 -0.96 5.30 -11.58
CA LYS A 58 0.22 5.34 -10.69
C LYS A 58 -0.20 5.16 -9.23
N LEU A 59 -1.25 5.85 -8.79
CA LEU A 59 -1.78 5.75 -7.43
C LEU A 59 -2.25 4.31 -7.13
N LYS A 60 -2.97 3.67 -8.05
CA LYS A 60 -3.36 2.25 -7.92
C LYS A 60 -2.16 1.34 -7.72
N LYS A 61 -1.10 1.50 -8.54
CA LYS A 61 0.14 0.72 -8.41
C LYS A 61 0.83 0.93 -7.06
N ILE A 62 0.88 2.16 -6.56
CA ILE A 62 1.47 2.48 -5.25
C ILE A 62 0.67 1.80 -4.13
N VAL A 63 -0.66 1.89 -4.16
CA VAL A 63 -1.53 1.25 -3.17
C VAL A 63 -1.39 -0.27 -3.17
N GLU A 64 -1.32 -0.90 -4.35
CA GLU A 64 -1.09 -2.35 -4.47
C GLU A 64 0.26 -2.77 -3.89
N SER A 65 1.32 -2.02 -4.19
CA SER A 65 2.67 -2.28 -3.67
C SER A 65 2.71 -2.16 -2.14
N LEU A 66 2.14 -1.08 -1.60
CA LEU A 66 2.10 -0.84 -0.17
C LEU A 66 1.28 -1.92 0.56
N THR A 67 0.13 -2.31 -0.01
CA THR A 67 -0.71 -3.39 0.54
C THR A 67 0.05 -4.72 0.62
N ARG A 68 0.86 -5.05 -0.40
CA ARG A 68 1.71 -6.25 -0.40
C ARG A 68 2.81 -6.16 0.66
N GLU A 69 3.42 -5.00 0.85
CA GLU A 69 4.45 -4.78 1.86
C GLU A 69 3.92 -4.91 3.29
N VAL A 70 2.78 -4.27 3.58
CA VAL A 70 2.13 -4.36 4.90
C VAL A 70 1.73 -5.81 5.21
N LYS A 71 1.20 -6.57 4.25
CA LYS A 71 0.88 -7.99 4.42
C LYS A 71 2.14 -8.81 4.74
N ARG A 72 3.24 -8.61 4.01
CA ARG A 72 4.51 -9.31 4.28
C ARG A 72 5.09 -8.97 5.65
N ASN A 73 5.05 -7.71 6.07
CA ASN A 73 5.57 -7.29 7.38
C ASN A 73 4.74 -7.90 8.52
N THR A 74 3.41 -7.91 8.36
CA THR A 74 2.47 -8.47 9.33
C THR A 74 2.66 -9.99 9.51
N GLN A 75 2.96 -10.74 8.44
CA GLN A 75 3.23 -12.18 8.54
C GLN A 75 4.60 -12.49 9.16
N ARG A 76 5.62 -11.65 8.95
CA ARG A 76 6.94 -11.82 9.57
C ARG A 76 6.95 -11.49 11.07
N SER A 77 6.10 -10.57 11.52
CA SER A 77 6.00 -10.25 12.95
C SER A 77 5.35 -11.39 13.75
N ARG A 78 4.32 -12.05 13.21
CA ARG A 78 3.62 -13.15 13.90
C ARG A 78 4.43 -14.46 14.00
N SER A 79 5.40 -14.65 13.12
CA SER A 79 6.25 -15.86 13.10
C SER A 79 7.48 -15.78 14.02
N LYS A 80 7.76 -14.62 14.64
CA LYS A 80 8.84 -14.46 15.64
C LYS A 80 8.43 -14.79 17.07
N LEU A 81 7.14 -15.00 17.33
CA LEU A 81 6.63 -15.65 18.55
C LEU A 81 6.62 -17.18 18.37
N ARG A 82 7.70 -17.76 17.84
CA ARG A 82 8.02 -19.15 18.18
C ARG A 82 8.47 -19.12 19.63
N GLU A 83 7.49 -19.28 20.49
CA GLU A 83 7.58 -19.84 21.83
C GLU A 83 9.01 -20.22 22.20
N ARG A 84 9.69 -19.34 22.94
CA ARG A 84 10.73 -19.74 23.89
C ARG A 84 10.08 -20.53 25.05
N GLY A 85 9.15 -21.43 24.73
CA GLY A 85 8.46 -22.34 25.64
C GLY A 85 9.33 -23.54 25.99
N ARG A 86 10.58 -23.25 26.39
CA ARG A 86 11.40 -24.18 27.15
C ARG A 86 12.11 -23.35 28.20
N SER A 87 11.43 -23.13 29.33
CA SER A 87 12.13 -23.06 30.61
C SER A 87 12.71 -24.45 30.90
N LYS A 88 13.60 -24.93 30.02
CA LYS A 88 14.56 -25.95 30.43
C LYS A 88 15.43 -25.20 31.40
N GLU A 89 15.27 -25.51 32.67
CA GLU A 89 16.20 -25.20 33.74
C GLU A 89 17.62 -25.27 33.16
N TRP A 90 18.19 -24.10 32.85
CA TRP A 90 19.51 -24.05 32.23
C TRP A 90 20.43 -24.71 33.24
N LYS A 91 20.92 -25.92 32.93
CA LYS A 91 21.98 -26.54 33.71
C LYS A 91 23.12 -25.54 33.68
N ALA A 92 23.28 -24.79 34.76
CA ALA A 92 23.91 -23.47 34.79
C ALA A 92 25.37 -23.43 34.30
N ASN A 93 25.94 -24.60 33.99
CA ASN A 93 27.32 -24.77 33.61
C ASN A 93 27.50 -25.61 32.32
N VAL A 94 26.49 -25.72 31.45
CA VAL A 94 26.63 -26.40 30.14
C VAL A 94 26.69 -25.36 29.02
N CYS A 95 27.71 -25.43 28.16
CA CYS A 95 27.88 -24.46 27.07
C CYS A 95 26.80 -24.61 25.99
N TYR A 96 26.58 -23.55 25.21
CA TYR A 96 25.62 -23.53 24.09
C TYR A 96 25.73 -24.73 23.15
N TYR A 97 26.96 -25.17 22.87
CA TYR A 97 27.18 -26.30 21.97
C TYR A 97 26.72 -27.63 22.57
N HIS A 98 26.95 -27.87 23.86
CA HIS A 98 26.46 -29.08 24.53
C HIS A 98 24.96 -29.03 24.83
N ASP A 99 24.38 -27.84 25.04
CA ASP A 99 22.92 -27.69 25.15
C ASP A 99 22.21 -28.04 23.83
N ARG A 100 22.78 -27.62 22.69
CA ARG A 100 22.19 -27.84 21.37
C ARG A 100 22.52 -29.21 20.75
N PHE A 101 23.74 -29.70 20.93
CA PHE A 101 24.27 -30.88 20.23
C PHE A 101 24.58 -32.06 21.16
N GLY A 102 24.46 -31.89 22.48
CA GLY A 102 24.78 -32.93 23.46
C GLY A 102 26.21 -33.45 23.27
N GLU A 103 26.38 -34.77 23.33
CA GLU A 103 27.68 -35.46 23.22
C GLU A 103 28.39 -35.25 21.88
N GLN A 104 27.64 -34.86 20.85
CA GLN A 104 28.17 -34.60 19.50
C GLN A 104 28.75 -33.19 19.35
N ALA A 105 28.76 -32.38 20.40
CA ALA A 105 29.35 -31.05 20.37
C ALA A 105 30.86 -31.11 20.10
N LYS A 106 31.29 -30.55 18.97
CA LYS A 106 32.70 -30.50 18.57
C LYS A 106 33.46 -29.32 19.17
N ASN A 107 32.74 -28.23 19.47
CA ASN A 107 33.32 -26.95 19.88
C ASN A 107 32.91 -26.58 21.30
N CYS A 108 33.27 -27.41 22.29
CA CYS A 108 33.04 -27.07 23.70
C CYS A 108 33.77 -25.78 24.09
N ARG A 109 33.15 -24.92 24.93
CA ARG A 109 33.76 -23.71 25.48
C ARG A 109 33.74 -23.76 27.00
N SER A 110 34.87 -23.49 27.63
CA SER A 110 35.00 -23.44 29.09
C SER A 110 34.35 -22.16 29.67
N PRO A 111 33.80 -22.22 30.90
CA PRO A 111 33.65 -23.40 31.75
C PRO A 111 32.40 -24.22 31.37
N CYS A 112 32.58 -25.50 31.00
CA CYS A 112 31.49 -26.42 30.66
C CYS A 112 31.61 -27.72 31.45
N THR A 113 30.57 -28.09 32.20
CA THR A 113 30.53 -29.26 33.09
C THR A 113 29.86 -30.49 32.45
N PHE A 114 29.68 -30.49 31.13
CA PHE A 114 29.08 -31.62 30.41
C PHE A 114 29.98 -32.86 30.50
N LYS A 115 29.47 -33.94 31.11
CA LYS A 115 30.15 -35.24 31.17
C LYS A 115 29.53 -36.17 30.13
N LYS A 116 30.34 -36.69 29.20
CA LYS A 116 29.91 -37.75 28.29
C LYS A 116 29.58 -39.00 29.11
N PRO A 117 28.39 -39.60 29.00
CA PRO A 117 28.11 -40.89 29.62
C PRO A 117 29.05 -41.93 29.01
N LYS A 118 29.71 -42.72 29.87
CA LYS A 118 30.50 -43.86 29.41
C LYS A 118 29.52 -44.92 28.90
N ALA A 119 29.76 -45.45 27.71
CA ALA A 119 29.01 -46.59 27.19
C ALA A 119 29.00 -47.70 28.24
N LYS A 120 27.81 -48.22 28.57
CA LYS A 120 27.71 -49.44 29.38
C LYS A 120 28.36 -50.57 28.56
N PRO A 121 29.24 -51.39 29.15
CA PRO A 121 29.76 -52.55 28.43
C PRO A 121 28.58 -53.47 28.09
N GLU A 122 28.41 -53.74 26.80
CA GLU A 122 27.49 -54.78 26.32
C GLU A 122 27.93 -56.12 26.91
N THR A 123 27.09 -56.68 27.78
CA THR A 123 27.22 -58.07 28.22
C THR A 123 26.95 -58.96 27.02
N ILE A 124 28.01 -59.59 26.51
CA ILE A 124 27.92 -60.73 25.60
C ILE A 124 27.60 -61.94 26.47
N GLU A 125 26.34 -62.37 26.49
CA GLU A 125 25.96 -63.69 27.02
C GLU A 125 26.09 -64.72 25.90
N ASN A 126 26.88 -65.76 26.16
CA ASN A 126 27.06 -66.95 25.32
C ASN A 126 25.91 -67.94 25.50
#